data_AF-B0FGB1-F1
#
_entry.id   AF-B0FGB1-F1
#
_cell.length_a   1.000
_cell.length_b   1.000
_cell.length_c   1.000
_cell.angle_alpha   90.00
_cell.angle_beta   90.00
_cell.angle_gamma   90.00
#
_symmetry.space_group_name_H-M   'P 1'
#
loop_
_entity.id
_entity.type
_entity.pdbx_description
1 polymer ?
#
loop_
_entity_poly.entity_id
_entity_poly.type
_entity_poly.pdbx_seq_one_letter_code
_entity_poly.pdbx_strand_id
1 'polypeptide(L)'
;LPAITLIFIALPSLRLLYLLDELNNPLITLKSIGHQWYWSYEYSDFSNVEFDSYMINSNELNNFRLLDVDNRITLPMNNQIRILVTATDVIHSWTVPALGVKVDANPGRLNQTNFFINRPGLFFGQCSEICGANHSFMPIVIESISIK
;
A
#
# COMPACT_ATOMS: atom_id res chain seq x y z
N LEU A 1 -23.05 -22.18 -24.36
CA LEU A 1 -22.96 -20.70 -24.21
C LEU A 1 -22.23 -20.28 -22.94
N PRO A 2 -22.58 -20.75 -21.72
CA PRO A 2 -21.93 -20.30 -20.47
C PRO A 2 -20.43 -20.63 -20.38
N ALA A 3 -20.02 -21.81 -20.85
CA ALA A 3 -18.61 -22.20 -20.87
C ALA A 3 -17.77 -21.28 -21.78
N ILE A 4 -18.31 -20.88 -22.94
CA ILE A 4 -17.63 -19.99 -23.88
C ILE A 4 -17.46 -18.60 -23.26
N THR A 5 -18.50 -18.06 -22.62
CA THR A 5 -18.40 -16.76 -21.92
C THR A 5 -17.37 -16.78 -20.80
N LEU A 6 -17.26 -17.88 -20.06
CA LEU A 6 -16.22 -18.03 -19.03
C LEU A 6 -14.81 -18.04 -19.62
N ILE A 7 -14.59 -18.70 -20.75
CA ILE A 7 -13.27 -18.70 -21.43
C ILE A 7 -12.88 -17.28 -21.86
N PHE A 8 -13.81 -16.51 -22.41
CA PHE A 8 -13.55 -15.13 -22.82
C PHE A 8 -13.20 -14.20 -21.65
N ILE A 9 -13.71 -14.46 -20.45
CA ILE A 9 -13.34 -13.71 -19.23
C ILE A 9 -12.02 -14.23 -18.65
N ALA A 10 -11.82 -15.54 -18.64
CA ALA A 10 -10.66 -16.17 -18.01
C ALA A 10 -9.35 -15.84 -18.73
N LEU A 11 -9.32 -15.86 -20.07
CA LEU A 11 -8.10 -15.62 -20.85
C LEU A 11 -7.44 -14.24 -20.56
N PRO A 12 -8.15 -13.09 -20.63
CA PRO A 12 -7.56 -11.80 -20.29
C PRO A 12 -7.22 -11.68 -18.79
N SER A 13 -8.02 -12.29 -17.91
CA SER A 13 -7.75 -12.30 -16.46
C SER A 13 -6.47 -13.03 -16.12
N LEU A 14 -6.26 -14.23 -16.67
CA LEU A 14 -5.03 -15.01 -16.47
C LEU A 14 -3.82 -14.29 -17.05
N ARG A 15 -3.94 -13.69 -18.24
CA ARG A 15 -2.86 -12.89 -18.82
C ARG A 15 -2.46 -11.74 -17.88
N LEU A 16 -3.43 -11.02 -17.31
CA LEU A 16 -3.15 -9.94 -16.37
C LEU A 16 -2.49 -10.46 -15.08
N LEU A 17 -2.96 -11.59 -14.55
CA LEU A 17 -2.38 -12.22 -13.35
C LEU A 17 -0.88 -12.50 -13.54
N TYR A 18 -0.49 -13.11 -14.66
CA TYR A 18 0.91 -13.40 -14.93
C TYR A 18 1.74 -12.12 -15.15
N LEU A 19 1.19 -11.10 -15.83
CA LEU A 19 1.89 -9.81 -16.02
C LEU A 19 2.11 -9.06 -14.69
N LEU A 20 1.22 -9.22 -13.72
CA LEU A 20 1.38 -8.63 -12.39
C LEU A 20 2.44 -9.36 -11.53
N ASP A 21 2.62 -10.67 -11.76
CA ASP A 21 3.57 -11.50 -11.01
C ASP A 21 4.99 -11.51 -11.62
N GLU A 22 5.17 -10.92 -12.81
CA GLU A 22 6.49 -10.82 -13.45
C GLU A 22 7.51 -10.12 -12.52
N LEU A 23 8.68 -10.76 -12.39
CA LEU A 23 9.76 -10.31 -11.53
C LEU A 23 10.42 -9.06 -12.11
N ASN A 24 9.97 -7.90 -11.63
CA ASN A 24 10.64 -6.64 -11.90
C ASN A 24 11.76 -6.39 -10.87
N ASN A 25 12.86 -5.80 -11.33
CA ASN A 25 13.94 -5.32 -10.45
C ASN A 25 13.51 -4.00 -9.80
N PRO A 26 13.16 -3.97 -8.50
CA PRO A 26 12.74 -2.73 -7.85
C PRO A 26 13.93 -1.80 -7.63
N LEU A 27 13.69 -0.50 -7.70
CA LEU A 27 14.67 0.51 -7.26
C LEU A 27 14.73 0.57 -5.73
N ILE A 28 13.56 0.50 -5.10
CA ILE A 28 13.38 0.73 -3.66
C ILE A 28 12.42 -0.31 -3.08
N THR A 29 12.73 -0.76 -1.87
CA THR A 29 11.93 -1.64 -1.05
C THR A 29 11.41 -0.88 0.17
N LEU A 30 10.09 -0.83 0.30
CA LEU A 30 9.38 -0.30 1.45
C LEU A 30 8.80 -1.47 2.26
N LYS A 31 9.10 -1.55 3.54
CA LYS A 31 8.39 -2.46 4.45
C LYS A 31 7.31 -1.69 5.20
N SER A 32 6.08 -2.19 5.15
CA SER A 32 4.91 -1.66 5.85
C SER A 32 4.44 -2.65 6.90
N ILE A 33 4.25 -2.16 8.11
CA ILE A 33 3.92 -2.96 9.29
C ILE A 33 2.62 -2.44 9.88
N GLY A 34 1.59 -3.31 9.93
CA GLY A 34 0.31 -2.99 10.55
C GLY A 34 0.34 -3.14 12.07
N HIS A 35 -0.26 -2.17 12.75
CA HIS A 35 -0.48 -2.11 14.20
C HIS A 35 -1.91 -1.64 14.51
N GLN A 36 -2.43 -1.93 15.70
CA GLN A 36 -3.64 -1.36 16.26
C GLN A 36 -3.35 0.05 16.82
N TRP A 37 -3.70 1.16 16.17
CA TRP A 37 -4.34 1.36 14.87
C TRP A 37 -3.57 2.42 14.08
N TYR A 38 -2.44 2.01 13.53
CA TYR A 38 -1.52 2.84 12.77
C TYR A 38 -0.62 1.96 11.89
N TRP A 39 0.18 2.60 11.03
CA TRP A 39 1.15 1.91 10.18
C TRP A 39 2.55 2.38 10.51
N SER A 40 3.51 1.45 10.60
CA SER A 40 4.93 1.77 10.62
C SER A 40 5.55 1.45 9.26
N TYR A 41 6.51 2.26 8.85
CA TYR A 41 7.21 2.13 7.58
C TYR A 41 8.71 2.08 7.80
N GLU A 42 9.38 1.14 7.14
CA GLU A 42 10.84 1.01 7.14
C GLU A 42 11.33 1.05 5.69
N TYR A 43 12.29 1.94 5.40
CA TYR A 43 13.00 1.94 4.13
C TYR A 43 14.29 1.13 4.27
N SER A 44 14.25 -0.14 3.87
CA SER A 44 15.34 -1.10 4.08
C SER A 44 16.61 -0.78 3.29
N ASP A 45 16.49 -0.02 2.20
CA ASP A 45 17.61 0.28 1.28
C ASP A 45 18.42 1.51 1.72
N PHE A 46 17.93 2.26 2.72
CA PHE A 46 18.60 3.41 3.31
C PHE A 46 19.03 3.14 4.75
N SER A 47 19.85 4.01 5.32
CA SER A 47 20.32 3.91 6.70
C SER A 47 19.16 4.09 7.71
N ASN A 48 18.55 2.98 8.12
CA ASN A 48 17.57 2.85 9.21
C ASN A 48 16.54 3.99 9.27
N VAL A 49 15.88 4.27 8.14
CA VAL A 49 14.75 5.21 8.14
C VAL A 49 13.50 4.42 8.50
N GLU A 50 13.03 4.62 9.72
CA GLU A 50 11.78 4.06 10.24
C GLU A 50 10.92 5.17 10.85
N PHE A 51 9.60 5.11 10.63
CA PHE A 51 8.66 6.01 11.27
C PHE A 51 7.25 5.41 11.36
N ASP A 52 6.48 5.95 12.29
CA ASP A 52 5.06 5.64 12.45
C ASP A 52 4.19 6.68 11.74
N SER A 53 3.04 6.25 11.25
CA SER A 53 2.06 7.05 10.53
C SER A 53 0.69 6.90 11.18
N TYR A 54 0.25 7.95 11.86
CA TYR A 54 -1.02 8.05 12.56
C TYR A 54 -1.98 8.98 11.83
N MET A 55 -3.27 8.70 11.93
CA MET A 55 -4.31 9.60 11.42
C MET A 55 -4.28 10.94 12.14
N ILE A 56 -4.30 12.04 11.39
CA ILE A 56 -4.47 13.38 11.96
C ILE A 56 -5.94 13.56 12.36
N ASN A 57 -6.17 13.90 13.63
CA ASN A 57 -7.51 14.18 14.18
C ASN A 57 -7.87 15.69 14.19
N SER A 58 -7.09 16.53 13.51
CA SER A 58 -7.30 17.97 13.49
C SER A 58 -8.40 18.35 12.48
N ASN A 59 -9.32 19.23 12.89
CA ASN A 59 -10.31 19.85 12.00
C ASN A 59 -9.71 21.06 11.27
N GLU A 60 -8.45 20.99 10.86
CA GLU A 60 -7.84 22.04 10.04
C GLU A 60 -8.48 22.06 8.65
N LEU A 61 -8.77 23.26 8.14
CA LEU A 61 -9.54 23.50 6.92
C LEU A 61 -8.95 22.82 5.66
N ASN A 62 -7.68 22.44 5.66
CA ASN A 62 -6.97 21.93 4.49
C ASN A 62 -6.79 20.39 4.48
N ASN A 63 -7.16 19.69 5.56
CA ASN A 63 -6.94 18.26 5.67
C ASN A 63 -8.20 17.47 5.29
N PHE A 64 -8.01 16.34 4.61
CA PHE A 64 -9.06 15.37 4.36
C PHE A 64 -9.37 14.58 5.64
N ARG A 65 -10.60 14.75 6.13
CA ARG A 65 -11.10 14.04 7.31
C ARG A 65 -10.93 12.53 7.14
N LEU A 66 -10.28 11.90 8.13
CA LEU A 66 -9.98 10.45 8.21
C LEU A 66 -8.97 9.89 7.20
N LEU A 67 -8.38 10.73 6.34
CA LEU A 67 -7.45 10.28 5.30
C LEU A 67 -6.04 10.82 5.50
N ASP A 68 -5.89 12.03 6.02
CA ASP A 68 -4.56 12.58 6.28
C ASP A 68 -3.88 11.93 7.48
N VAL A 69 -2.55 11.84 7.36
CA VAL A 69 -1.64 11.28 8.36
C VAL A 69 -0.55 12.29 8.72
N ASP A 70 0.05 12.12 9.89
CA ASP A 70 1.16 12.93 10.38
C ASP A 70 2.43 12.75 9.55
N ASN A 71 2.80 11.50 9.24
CA ASN A 71 3.95 11.13 8.44
C ASN A 71 3.49 10.36 7.19
N ARG A 72 3.75 10.94 6.02
CA ARG A 72 3.42 10.35 4.72
C ARG A 72 4.58 9.48 4.24
N ILE A 73 4.25 8.45 3.48
CA ILE A 73 5.25 7.64 2.78
C ILE A 73 5.73 8.44 1.56
N THR A 74 7.02 8.69 1.41
CA THR A 74 7.56 9.38 0.23
C THR A 74 8.20 8.35 -0.69
N LEU A 75 7.67 8.23 -1.91
CA LEU A 75 8.14 7.26 -2.91
C LEU A 75 8.50 7.94 -4.24
N PRO A 76 9.49 7.43 -4.97
CA PRO A 76 9.86 7.96 -6.27
C PRO A 76 8.83 7.60 -7.33
N MET A 77 8.36 8.61 -8.09
CA MET A 77 7.60 8.38 -9.31
C MET A 77 8.49 7.79 -10.41
N ASN A 78 7.88 7.12 -11.38
CA ASN A 78 8.50 6.52 -12.55
C ASN A 78 9.52 5.40 -12.28
N ASN A 79 9.48 4.80 -11.09
CA ASN A 79 10.37 3.74 -10.68
C ASN A 79 9.56 2.55 -10.14
N GLN A 80 10.08 1.34 -10.33
CA GLN A 80 9.48 0.15 -9.76
C GLN A 80 9.75 0.13 -8.25
N ILE A 81 8.69 -0.02 -7.46
CA ILE A 81 8.74 -0.08 -6.00
C ILE A 81 8.31 -1.49 -5.59
N ARG A 82 9.09 -2.11 -4.69
CA ARG A 82 8.68 -3.33 -3.98
C ARG A 82 8.12 -2.91 -2.63
N ILE A 83 6.95 -3.45 -2.28
CA ILE A 83 6.44 -3.34 -0.91
C ILE A 83 6.39 -4.71 -0.25
N LEU A 84 6.83 -4.73 1.00
CA LEU A 84 6.75 -5.87 1.90
C LEU A 84 5.74 -5.53 2.99
N VAL A 85 4.68 -6.30 3.14
CA VAL A 85 3.58 -6.02 4.06
C VAL A 85 3.49 -7.14 5.10
N THR A 86 3.46 -6.77 6.38
CA THR A 86 3.30 -7.66 7.54
C THR A 86 2.55 -6.93 8.65
N ALA A 87 2.16 -7.63 9.70
CA ALA A 87 1.62 -7.03 10.93
C ALA A 87 2.35 -7.54 12.17
N THR A 88 2.19 -6.86 13.30
CA THR A 88 2.73 -7.31 14.60
C THR A 88 1.66 -7.84 15.56
N ASP A 89 0.40 -7.49 15.35
CA ASP A 89 -0.71 -7.84 16.25
C ASP A 89 -1.79 -8.71 15.59
N VAL A 90 -2.75 -8.09 14.91
CA VAL A 90 -3.86 -8.73 14.21
C VAL A 90 -3.68 -8.61 12.70
N ILE A 91 -4.60 -9.17 11.94
CA ILE A 91 -4.58 -9.02 10.48
C ILE A 91 -5.02 -7.59 10.13
N HIS A 92 -4.28 -6.96 9.23
CA HIS A 92 -4.67 -5.72 8.56
C HIS A 92 -4.61 -5.93 7.04
N SER A 93 -4.93 -4.91 6.25
CA SER A 93 -4.69 -4.95 4.81
C SER A 93 -4.24 -3.59 4.34
N TRP A 94 -3.05 -3.54 3.77
CA TRP A 94 -2.48 -2.33 3.18
C TRP A 94 -3.07 -2.12 1.78
N THR A 95 -3.83 -1.05 1.59
CA THR A 95 -4.58 -0.81 0.35
C THR A 95 -4.45 0.63 -0.12
N VAL A 96 -4.04 0.81 -1.37
CA VAL A 96 -4.03 2.10 -2.08
C VAL A 96 -4.76 1.93 -3.41
N PRO A 97 -6.08 2.24 -3.47
CA PRO A 97 -6.92 1.90 -4.62
C PRO A 97 -6.46 2.54 -5.93
N ALA A 98 -5.95 3.78 -5.88
CA ALA A 98 -5.47 4.50 -7.05
C ALA A 98 -4.22 3.87 -7.70
N LEU A 99 -3.50 3.00 -6.96
CA LEU A 99 -2.39 2.19 -7.47
C LEU A 99 -2.81 0.76 -7.83
N GLY A 100 -4.06 0.38 -7.57
CA GLY A 100 -4.54 -1.00 -7.76
C GLY A 100 -3.91 -2.01 -6.81
N VAL A 101 -3.37 -1.55 -5.66
CA VAL A 101 -2.68 -2.41 -4.70
C VAL A 101 -3.56 -2.65 -3.48
N LYS A 102 -3.74 -3.93 -3.14
CA LYS A 102 -4.28 -4.41 -1.87
C LYS A 102 -3.48 -5.64 -1.46
N VAL A 103 -2.87 -5.61 -0.27
CA VAL A 103 -2.11 -6.73 0.27
C VAL A 103 -2.40 -6.89 1.75
N ASP A 104 -2.77 -8.10 2.15
CA ASP A 104 -3.03 -8.42 3.55
C ASP A 104 -1.73 -8.42 4.36
N ALA A 105 -1.81 -7.89 5.57
CA ALA A 105 -0.75 -7.79 6.55
C ALA A 105 -1.00 -8.85 7.63
N ASN A 106 -0.27 -9.97 7.57
CA ASN A 106 -0.51 -11.12 8.45
C ASN A 106 0.65 -11.25 9.45
N PRO A 107 0.37 -11.33 10.76
CA PRO A 107 1.41 -11.58 11.75
C PRO A 107 2.19 -12.86 11.43
N GLY A 108 3.51 -12.77 11.41
CA GLY A 108 4.39 -13.90 11.10
C GLY A 108 4.53 -14.24 9.61
N ARG A 109 3.98 -13.43 8.70
CA ARG A 109 4.14 -13.60 7.24
C ARG A 109 4.47 -12.28 6.55
N LEU A 110 5.51 -12.32 5.72
CA LEU A 110 5.91 -11.19 4.89
C LEU A 110 5.34 -11.37 3.48
N ASN A 111 4.31 -10.59 3.13
CA ASN A 111 3.75 -10.58 1.78
C ASN A 111 4.49 -9.55 0.91
N GLN A 112 4.74 -9.88 -0.35
CA GLN A 112 5.41 -8.99 -1.29
C GLN A 112 4.49 -8.66 -2.47
N THR A 113 4.51 -7.42 -2.92
CA THR A 113 4.02 -7.04 -4.24
C THR A 113 4.88 -5.93 -4.82
N ASN A 114 4.80 -5.72 -6.13
CA ASN A 114 5.45 -4.60 -6.79
C ASN A 114 4.40 -3.67 -7.39
N PHE A 115 4.70 -2.37 -7.41
CA PHE A 115 3.87 -1.39 -8.10
C PHE A 115 4.73 -0.26 -8.67
N PHE A 116 4.11 0.58 -9.48
CA PHE A 116 4.74 1.69 -10.18
C PHE A 116 3.83 2.92 -10.10
N ILE A 117 4.41 4.10 -9.89
CA ILE A 117 3.66 5.36 -9.81
C ILE A 117 4.01 6.25 -11.01
N ASN A 118 3.07 6.50 -11.93
CA ASN A 118 3.33 7.23 -13.18
C ASN A 118 3.30 8.77 -13.06
N ARG A 119 2.87 9.32 -11.91
CA ARG A 119 2.63 10.76 -11.76
C ARG A 119 2.91 11.23 -10.33
N PRO A 120 3.35 12.49 -10.14
CA PRO A 120 3.52 13.05 -8.82
C PRO A 120 2.17 13.31 -8.14
N GLY A 121 2.19 13.41 -6.80
CA GLY A 121 1.02 13.78 -6.00
C GLY A 121 0.77 12.85 -4.82
N LEU A 122 -0.36 13.08 -4.14
CA LEU A 122 -0.80 12.28 -2.99
C LEU A 122 -1.75 11.17 -3.43
N PHE A 123 -1.49 9.96 -2.93
CA PHE A 123 -2.32 8.77 -3.12
C PHE A 123 -2.80 8.29 -1.76
N PHE A 124 -4.10 8.20 -1.59
CA PHE A 124 -4.75 7.86 -0.33
C PHE A 124 -5.20 6.39 -0.33
N GLY A 125 -5.17 5.81 0.85
CA GLY A 125 -5.53 4.43 1.14
C GLY A 125 -6.08 4.27 2.55
N GLN A 126 -6.64 3.11 2.84
CA GLN A 126 -7.17 2.75 4.16
C GLN A 126 -6.96 1.26 4.42
N CYS A 127 -6.94 0.88 5.70
CA CYS A 127 -6.98 -0.53 6.07
C CYS A 127 -8.23 -1.20 5.51
N SER A 128 -8.07 -2.32 4.80
CA SER A 128 -9.18 -3.03 4.14
C SER A 128 -9.46 -4.42 4.74
N GLU A 129 -9.05 -4.64 5.98
CA GLU A 129 -9.31 -5.86 6.76
C GLU A 129 -9.65 -5.49 8.20
N ILE A 130 -10.65 -6.15 8.81
CA ILE A 130 -11.17 -5.75 10.11
C ILE A 130 -10.14 -5.96 11.24
N CYS A 131 -9.71 -4.88 11.89
CA CYS A 131 -8.62 -4.91 12.87
C CYS A 131 -8.96 -4.33 14.26
N GLY A 132 -10.26 -4.13 14.55
CA GLY A 132 -10.75 -3.72 15.87
C GLY A 132 -11.43 -2.35 15.88
N ALA A 133 -11.44 -1.69 17.05
CA ALA A 133 -12.28 -0.52 17.32
C ALA A 133 -12.01 0.67 16.39
N ASN A 134 -10.73 0.94 16.08
CA ASN A 134 -10.34 2.06 15.23
C ASN A 134 -9.96 1.61 13.81
N HIS A 135 -10.55 0.52 13.32
CA HIS A 135 -10.31 0.01 11.96
C HIS A 135 -10.45 1.09 10.87
N SER A 136 -11.44 1.98 10.99
CA SER A 136 -11.69 3.08 10.05
C SER A 136 -10.72 4.27 10.16
N PHE A 137 -9.78 4.24 11.10
CA PHE A 137 -8.97 5.40 11.51
C PHE A 137 -7.46 5.17 11.40
N MET A 138 -7.05 4.29 10.47
CA MET A 138 -5.65 4.04 10.14
C MET A 138 -5.40 4.16 8.62
N PRO A 139 -5.49 5.39 8.08
CA PRO A 139 -5.30 5.64 6.67
C PRO A 139 -3.84 5.47 6.24
N ILE A 140 -3.63 5.45 4.93
CA ILE A 140 -2.34 5.33 4.26
C ILE A 140 -2.23 6.52 3.32
N VAL A 141 -1.12 7.24 3.34
CA VAL A 141 -0.85 8.32 2.38
C VAL A 141 0.53 8.15 1.80
N ILE A 142 0.57 8.05 0.47
CA ILE A 142 1.80 8.07 -0.31
C ILE A 142 1.94 9.42 -1.00
N GLU A 143 3.07 10.08 -0.80
CA GLU A 143 3.53 11.19 -1.59
C GLU A 143 4.51 10.70 -2.67
N SER A 144 4.10 10.82 -3.92
CA SER A 144 4.92 10.50 -5.07
C SER A 144 5.70 11.73 -5.51
N ILE A 145 7.04 11.64 -5.46
CA ILE A 145 7.95 12.74 -5.82
C ILE A 145 8.88 12.37 -6.98
N SER A 146 9.45 13.40 -7.61
CA SER A 146 10.58 13.24 -8.52
C SER A 146 11.87 12.99 -7.73
N ILE A 147 12.80 12.20 -8.28
CA ILE A 147 14.14 11.97 -7.69
C ILE A 147 15.10 13.16 -7.95
N LYS A 148 14.74 14.06 -8.88
CA LYS A 148 15.54 15.24 -9.24
C LYS A 148 15.48 16.36 -8.21
#